data_AF-A0A0E9Y1Q1-F1
#
_entry.id   AF-A0A0E9Y1Q1-F1
#
_cell.length_a   1.000
_cell.length_b   1.000
_cell.length_c   1.000
_cell.angle_alpha   90.00
_cell.angle_beta   90.00
_cell.angle_gamma   90.00
#
_symmetry.space_group_name_H-M   'P 1'
#
loop_
_entity.id
_entity.type
_entity.pdbx_description
1 polymer ?
#
loop_
_entity_poly.entity_id
_entity_poly.type
_entity_poly.pdbx_seq_one_letter_code
_entity_poly.pdbx_strand_id
1 'polypeptide(L)'
;RVLAAYKQLLELTSSPNVTLELANIVLAQNNFEVAESYKQQLRDVFDAELRSVDFANEGSRVAADVNAWVRGKTRGKITSILPEGQSLDVILFILNAVYFKGTWLTQFDPSQTKDKPFLNLGTTEVSKPAMHLRRRFPYTHLDALHAGAVEIPYSGDRFSMVVLLPDSPTGLAALRDGLSLAVLEDVDSKLSFREVVLRLPKFDMSLRYSLVPAMRALGLNVVFGGGANFSAISESTQIYISDAVHKASV
;
A
#
# COMPACT_ATOMS: atom_id res chain seq x y z
N ARG A 1 14.89 -13.82 -10.01
CA ARG A 1 13.43 -13.89 -10.27
C ARG A 1 12.68 -12.73 -9.61
N VAL A 2 12.79 -12.52 -8.28
CA VAL A 2 12.09 -11.42 -7.58
C VAL A 2 12.53 -10.01 -8.03
N LEU A 3 13.84 -9.75 -8.12
CA LEU A 3 14.37 -8.43 -8.51
C LEU A 3 13.94 -8.02 -9.93
N ALA A 4 13.91 -8.97 -10.87
CA ALA A 4 13.45 -8.72 -12.24
C ALA A 4 11.95 -8.39 -12.30
N ALA A 5 11.13 -9.07 -11.51
CA ALA A 5 9.69 -8.78 -11.40
C ALA A 5 9.45 -7.39 -10.78
N TYR A 6 10.26 -6.99 -9.80
CA TYR A 6 10.17 -5.64 -9.21
C TYR A 6 10.44 -4.55 -10.26
N LYS A 7 11.49 -4.73 -11.08
CA LYS A 7 11.81 -3.77 -12.14
C LYS A 7 10.67 -3.64 -13.16
N GLN A 8 10.07 -4.76 -13.57
CA GLN A 8 8.89 -4.74 -14.44
C GLN A 8 7.71 -4.00 -13.79
N LEU A 9 7.51 -4.15 -12.48
CA LEU A 9 6.44 -3.43 -11.76
C LEU A 9 6.64 -1.91 -11.78
N LEU A 10 7.88 -1.41 -11.64
CA LEU A 10 8.18 0.02 -11.71
C LEU A 10 7.87 0.62 -13.09
N GLU A 11 8.06 -0.17 -14.15
CA GLU A 11 7.82 0.26 -15.54
C GLU A 11 6.31 0.33 -15.89
N LEU A 12 5.44 -0.31 -15.10
CA LEU A 12 3.98 -0.35 -15.31
C LEU A 12 3.23 0.87 -14.74
N THR A 13 3.94 1.90 -14.27
CA THR A 13 3.37 3.02 -13.50
C THR A 13 2.67 4.10 -14.32
N SER A 14 2.84 4.14 -15.64
CA SER A 14 2.34 5.24 -16.47
C SER A 14 1.01 4.91 -17.14
N SER A 15 -0.08 5.62 -16.83
CA SER A 15 -1.37 5.54 -17.53
C SER A 15 -2.00 6.92 -17.69
N PRO A 16 -2.63 7.27 -18.84
CA PRO A 16 -3.37 8.52 -18.96
C PRO A 16 -4.40 8.68 -17.83
N ASN A 17 -4.49 9.86 -17.23
CA ASN A 17 -5.42 10.18 -16.13
C ASN A 17 -5.26 9.35 -14.85
N VAL A 18 -4.15 8.61 -14.71
CA VAL A 18 -3.74 7.97 -13.48
C VAL A 18 -2.31 8.38 -13.16
N THR A 19 -2.10 8.87 -11.96
CA THR A 19 -0.76 9.12 -11.41
C THR A 19 -0.44 7.99 -10.43
N LEU A 20 0.52 7.14 -10.79
CA LEU A 20 1.15 6.21 -9.86
C LEU A 20 2.61 6.64 -9.70
N GLU A 21 2.96 7.13 -8.52
CA GLU A 21 4.33 7.50 -8.17
C GLU A 21 4.84 6.50 -7.13
N LEU A 22 5.99 5.90 -7.43
CA LEU A 22 6.74 5.03 -6.54
C LEU A 22 8.05 5.74 -6.22
N ALA A 23 8.42 5.77 -4.95
CA ALA A 23 9.68 6.36 -4.53
C ALA A 23 10.32 5.52 -3.44
N ASN A 24 11.60 5.22 -3.62
CA ASN A 24 12.40 4.45 -2.68
C ASN A 24 13.56 5.31 -2.19
N ILE A 25 13.82 5.28 -0.89
CA ILE A 25 14.99 5.90 -0.29
C ILE A 25 15.56 5.01 0.81
N VAL A 26 16.88 4.97 0.87
CA VAL A 26 17.66 4.33 1.92
C VAL A 26 18.53 5.40 2.56
N LEU A 27 18.47 5.50 3.88
CA LEU A 27 19.29 6.41 4.67
C LEU A 27 20.21 5.56 5.53
N ALA A 28 21.52 5.76 5.40
CA ALA A 28 22.55 5.07 6.15
C ALA A 28 23.22 6.05 7.11
N GLN A 29 23.56 5.58 8.32
CA GLN A 29 24.35 6.35 9.27
C GLN A 29 25.72 6.72 8.66
N ASN A 30 26.22 7.91 8.96
CA ASN A 30 27.57 8.30 8.58
C ASN A 30 28.59 7.26 9.03
N ASN A 31 29.51 6.91 8.13
CA ASN A 31 30.52 5.86 8.30
C ASN A 31 29.98 4.42 8.38
N PHE A 32 28.68 4.19 8.15
CA PHE A 32 28.16 2.85 7.93
C PHE A 32 28.51 2.40 6.50
N GLU A 33 29.32 1.36 6.39
CA GLU A 33 29.75 0.82 5.10
C GLU A 33 28.67 -0.08 4.48
N VAL A 34 27.95 0.50 3.52
CA VAL A 34 27.05 -0.25 2.65
C VAL A 34 27.85 -0.89 1.53
N ALA A 35 27.66 -2.20 1.30
CA ALA A 35 28.33 -2.95 0.24
C ALA A 35 28.03 -2.35 -1.16
N GLU A 36 29.04 -2.25 -2.02
CA GLU A 36 28.88 -1.67 -3.37
C GLU A 36 27.88 -2.45 -4.23
N SER A 37 27.85 -3.78 -4.09
CA SER A 37 26.87 -4.63 -4.75
C SER A 37 25.43 -4.27 -4.37
N TYR A 38 25.19 -3.95 -3.09
CA TYR A 38 23.88 -3.51 -2.61
C TYR A 38 23.54 -2.11 -3.10
N LYS A 39 24.50 -1.17 -3.09
CA LYS A 39 24.31 0.18 -3.66
C LYS A 39 23.91 0.11 -5.14
N GLN A 40 24.54 -0.78 -5.90
CA GLN A 40 24.21 -0.99 -7.31
C GLN A 40 22.79 -1.53 -7.48
N GLN A 41 22.37 -2.50 -6.65
CA GLN A 41 21.00 -3.02 -6.68
C GLN A 41 19.95 -1.96 -6.32
N LEU A 42 20.21 -1.13 -5.29
CA LEU A 42 19.33 -0.03 -4.91
C LEU A 42 19.05 0.91 -6.10
N ARG A 43 20.09 1.27 -6.86
CA ARG A 43 19.95 2.11 -8.06
C ARG A 43 19.26 1.39 -9.20
N ASP A 44 19.79 0.23 -9.62
CA ASP A 44 19.43 -0.38 -10.91
C ASP A 44 18.10 -1.13 -10.90
N VAL A 45 17.67 -1.59 -9.72
CA VAL A 45 16.46 -2.41 -9.55
C VAL A 45 15.34 -1.63 -8.88
N PHE A 46 15.67 -0.87 -7.83
CA PHE A 46 14.67 -0.22 -7.00
C PHE A 46 14.48 1.26 -7.33
N ASP A 47 15.31 1.85 -8.19
CA ASP A 47 15.37 3.30 -8.42
C ASP A 47 15.41 4.06 -7.07
N ALA A 48 16.19 3.52 -6.13
CA ALA A 48 16.26 3.98 -4.77
C ALA A 48 17.40 4.98 -4.58
N GLU A 49 17.08 6.09 -3.94
CA GLU A 49 18.08 7.06 -3.51
C GLU A 49 18.80 6.54 -2.25
N LEU A 50 20.14 6.56 -2.22
CA LEU A 50 20.91 6.27 -1.02
C LEU A 50 21.51 7.56 -0.47
N ARG A 51 21.22 7.89 0.79
CA ARG A 51 21.76 9.06 1.48
C ARG A 51 22.57 8.65 2.72
N SER A 52 23.70 9.31 2.94
CA SER A 52 24.42 9.26 4.22
C SER A 52 23.89 10.37 5.12
N VAL A 53 23.52 10.03 6.36
CA VAL A 53 22.96 10.96 7.35
C VAL A 53 23.51 10.68 8.74
N ASP A 54 23.39 11.64 9.65
CA ASP A 54 23.76 11.44 11.06
C ASP A 54 22.52 11.28 11.94
N PHE A 55 22.01 10.06 12.08
CA PHE A 55 20.93 9.73 12.99
C PHE A 55 21.29 10.01 14.46
N ALA A 56 22.55 9.74 14.84
CA ALA A 56 23.02 9.85 16.22
C ALA A 56 23.06 11.31 16.71
N ASN A 57 23.57 12.23 15.88
CA ASN A 57 23.72 13.64 16.26
C ASN A 57 22.67 14.57 15.65
N GLU A 58 22.08 14.22 14.50
CA GLU A 58 21.12 15.06 13.78
C GLU A 58 19.72 14.40 13.64
N GLY A 59 19.39 13.41 14.47
CA GLY A 59 18.16 12.61 14.36
C GLY A 59 16.86 13.42 14.15
N SER A 60 16.67 14.53 14.89
CA SER A 60 15.51 15.41 14.72
C SER A 60 15.43 16.08 13.34
N ARG A 61 16.58 16.51 12.80
CA ARG A 61 16.66 17.10 11.46
C ARG A 61 16.43 16.03 10.40
N VAL A 62 17.05 14.85 10.56
CA VAL A 62 16.85 13.72 9.67
C VAL A 62 15.37 13.31 9.62
N ALA A 63 14.68 13.23 10.76
CA ALA A 63 13.26 12.95 10.82
C ALA A 63 12.42 14.00 10.05
N ALA A 64 12.75 15.29 10.22
CA ALA A 64 12.08 16.37 9.50
C ALA A 64 12.30 16.29 7.97
N ASP A 65 13.53 16.03 7.53
CA ASP A 65 13.88 15.88 6.11
C ASP A 65 13.19 14.67 5.48
N VAL A 66 13.12 13.55 6.20
CA VAL A 66 12.39 12.34 5.77
C VAL A 66 10.89 12.62 5.67
N ASN A 67 10.30 13.27 6.68
CA ASN A 67 8.88 13.61 6.65
C ASN A 67 8.56 14.58 5.50
N ALA A 68 9.42 15.56 5.22
CA ALA A 68 9.29 16.46 4.08
C ALA A 68 9.38 15.70 2.74
N TRP A 69 10.33 14.75 2.62
CA TRP A 69 10.45 13.89 1.45
C TRP A 69 9.20 13.03 1.24
N VAL A 70 8.70 12.36 2.29
CA VAL A 70 7.46 11.56 2.25
C VAL A 70 6.28 12.42 1.84
N ARG A 71 6.14 13.62 2.43
CA ARG A 71 5.08 14.56 2.10
C ARG A 71 5.12 14.96 0.63
N GLY A 72 6.32 15.21 0.08
CA GLY A 72 6.52 15.50 -1.33
C GLY A 72 6.09 14.34 -2.21
N LYS A 73 6.60 13.12 -1.95
CA LYS A 73 6.32 11.91 -2.74
C LYS A 73 4.90 11.40 -2.62
N THR A 74 4.18 11.77 -1.56
CA THR A 74 2.76 11.40 -1.35
C THR A 74 1.80 12.54 -1.65
N ARG A 75 2.29 13.63 -2.25
CA ARG A 75 1.51 14.85 -2.55
C ARG A 75 0.71 15.36 -1.35
N GLY A 76 1.30 15.29 -0.16
CA GLY A 76 0.71 15.73 1.09
C GLY A 76 -0.23 14.74 1.79
N LYS A 77 -0.48 13.56 1.22
CA LYS A 77 -1.37 12.56 1.83
C LYS A 77 -0.78 11.93 3.09
N ILE A 78 0.54 11.74 3.15
CA ILE A 78 1.24 11.30 4.35
C ILE A 78 2.17 12.44 4.75
N THR A 79 1.86 13.09 5.88
CA THR A 79 2.60 14.26 6.35
C THR A 79 3.82 13.91 7.19
N SER A 80 3.82 12.74 7.82
CA SER A 80 4.92 12.26 8.67
C SER A 80 4.94 10.74 8.72
N ILE A 81 6.14 10.15 8.74
CA ILE A 81 6.37 8.73 8.99
C ILE A 81 7.21 8.50 10.25
N LEU A 82 8.25 9.32 10.46
CA LEU A 82 9.12 9.30 11.64
C LEU A 82 8.62 10.30 12.69
N PRO A 83 8.70 9.96 13.99
CA PRO A 83 8.39 10.92 15.06
C PRO A 83 9.39 12.07 15.03
N GLU A 84 8.89 13.30 15.10
CA GLU A 84 9.75 14.50 15.18
C GLU A 84 10.27 14.69 16.60
N GLY A 85 11.50 15.21 16.73
CA GLY A 85 12.08 15.57 18.01
C GLY A 85 12.59 14.40 18.87
N GLN A 86 12.66 13.18 18.32
CA GLN A 86 13.24 12.03 19.01
C GLN A 86 14.58 11.65 18.38
N SER A 87 15.52 11.22 19.22
CA SER A 87 16.74 10.56 18.75
C SER A 87 16.37 9.27 18.02
N LEU A 88 17.04 9.00 16.90
CA LEU A 88 16.84 7.81 16.10
C LEU A 88 18.03 6.88 16.33
N ASP A 89 17.85 5.85 17.15
CA ASP A 89 18.86 4.80 17.34
C ASP A 89 18.75 3.78 16.20
N VAL A 90 19.13 4.22 15.00
CA VAL A 90 19.10 3.42 13.76
C VAL A 90 20.35 3.68 12.94
N ILE A 91 20.85 2.63 12.29
CA ILE A 91 22.03 2.70 11.40
C ILE A 91 21.65 2.64 9.92
N LEU A 92 20.45 2.16 9.63
CA LEU A 92 19.89 2.05 8.28
C LEU A 92 18.37 2.19 8.33
N PHE A 93 17.81 3.07 7.51
CA PHE A 93 16.38 3.27 7.36
C PHE A 93 15.99 3.10 5.89
N ILE A 94 15.12 2.12 5.61
CA ILE A 94 14.63 1.82 4.27
C ILE A 94 13.18 2.25 4.18
N LEU A 95 12.86 3.05 3.17
CA LEU A 95 11.55 3.65 3.00
C LEU A 95 11.07 3.50 1.56
N ASN A 96 9.84 3.05 1.43
CA ASN A 96 9.07 3.09 0.19
C ASN A 96 7.85 4.00 0.40
N ALA A 97 7.58 4.86 -0.59
CA ALA A 97 6.37 5.67 -0.66
C ALA A 97 5.66 5.38 -1.98
N VAL A 98 4.35 5.14 -1.89
CA VAL A 98 3.47 4.90 -3.04
C VAL A 98 2.35 5.93 -3.03
N TYR A 99 2.16 6.62 -4.15
CA TYR A 99 1.04 7.52 -4.36
C TYR A 99 0.25 7.09 -5.57
N PHE A 100 -1.04 6.84 -5.38
CA PHE A 100 -1.97 6.53 -6.45
C PHE A 100 -3.08 7.58 -6.49
N LYS A 101 -3.31 8.15 -7.68
CA LYS A 101 -4.48 8.98 -7.97
C LYS A 101 -5.00 8.63 -9.36
N GLY A 102 -6.16 7.99 -9.40
CA GLY A 102 -6.89 7.72 -10.63
C GLY A 102 -8.23 8.43 -10.66
N THR A 103 -8.67 8.83 -11.86
CA THR A 103 -10.05 9.25 -12.11
C THR A 103 -10.84 8.04 -12.61
N TRP A 104 -12.05 7.81 -12.10
CA TRP A 104 -12.93 6.75 -12.60
C TRP A 104 -13.17 6.88 -14.11
N LEU A 105 -13.14 5.78 -14.86
CA LEU A 105 -13.47 5.77 -16.29
C LEU A 105 -14.89 6.29 -16.52
N THR A 106 -15.83 5.86 -15.67
CA THR A 106 -17.15 6.48 -15.55
C THR A 106 -17.25 7.15 -14.19
N GLN A 107 -17.25 8.49 -14.18
CA GLN A 107 -17.37 9.26 -12.95
C GLN A 107 -18.79 9.24 -12.39
N PHE A 108 -18.91 9.30 -11.07
CA PHE A 108 -20.18 9.51 -10.38
C PHE A 108 -20.59 10.97 -10.50
N ASP A 109 -21.85 11.23 -10.83
CA ASP A 109 -22.42 12.58 -10.80
C ASP A 109 -22.56 13.04 -9.33
N PRO A 110 -21.87 14.13 -8.91
CA PRO A 110 -21.94 14.62 -7.54
C PRO A 110 -23.38 14.98 -7.12
N SER A 111 -24.24 15.41 -8.04
CA SER A 111 -25.64 15.74 -7.76
C SER A 111 -26.49 14.52 -7.38
N GLN A 112 -26.02 13.32 -7.74
CA GLN A 112 -26.65 12.04 -7.42
C GLN A 112 -26.15 11.44 -6.10
N THR A 113 -25.12 12.04 -5.49
CA THR A 113 -24.63 11.59 -4.18
C THR A 113 -25.63 11.98 -3.11
N LYS A 114 -26.10 10.99 -2.34
CA LYS A 114 -27.08 11.20 -1.27
C LYS A 114 -26.70 10.38 -0.05
N ASP A 115 -27.07 10.89 1.11
CA ASP A 115 -26.96 10.15 2.36
C ASP A 115 -27.81 8.87 2.31
N LYS A 116 -27.18 7.76 2.68
CA LYS A 116 -27.78 6.42 2.71
C LYS A 116 -27.34 5.66 3.96
N PRO A 117 -28.18 4.72 4.46
CA PRO A 117 -27.79 3.76 5.48
C PRO A 117 -26.54 2.96 5.07
N PHE A 118 -25.61 2.82 6.01
CA PHE A 118 -24.46 1.94 5.94
C PHE A 118 -24.32 1.17 7.26
N LEU A 119 -24.15 -0.14 7.22
CA LEU A 119 -24.07 -0.99 8.41
C LEU A 119 -22.60 -1.17 8.82
N ASN A 120 -22.14 -0.41 9.80
CA ASN A 120 -20.84 -0.63 10.42
C ASN A 120 -20.81 -2.01 11.06
N LEU A 121 -19.78 -2.80 10.70
CA LEU A 121 -19.62 -4.20 11.11
C LEU A 121 -20.86 -5.08 10.82
N GLY A 122 -21.69 -4.66 9.85
CA GLY A 122 -22.91 -5.37 9.49
C GLY A 122 -24.10 -5.19 10.41
N THR A 123 -23.99 -4.40 11.49
CA THR A 123 -25.02 -4.34 12.54
C THR A 123 -25.44 -2.92 12.91
N THR A 124 -24.50 -1.98 12.99
CA THR A 124 -24.82 -0.61 13.44
C THR A 124 -25.02 0.30 12.24
N GLU A 125 -26.25 0.76 12.03
CA GLU A 125 -26.57 1.68 10.96
C GLU A 125 -26.01 3.08 11.23
N VAL A 126 -25.35 3.64 10.22
CA VAL A 126 -24.93 5.04 10.17
C VAL A 126 -25.33 5.65 8.83
N SER A 127 -25.58 6.95 8.80
CA SER A 127 -25.79 7.67 7.54
C SER A 127 -24.45 8.04 6.89
N LYS A 128 -24.26 7.69 5.62
CA LYS A 128 -23.07 8.03 4.84
C LYS A 128 -23.43 8.56 3.45
N PRO A 129 -22.70 9.55 2.91
CA PRO A 129 -22.87 9.97 1.52
C PRO A 129 -22.48 8.83 0.59
N ALA A 130 -23.44 8.31 -0.16
CA ALA A 130 -23.24 7.24 -1.12
C ALA A 130 -23.34 7.78 -2.54
N MET A 131 -22.29 7.55 -3.32
CA MET A 131 -22.27 7.82 -4.75
C MET A 131 -23.12 6.78 -5.47
N HIS A 132 -23.77 7.17 -6.56
CA HIS A 132 -24.72 6.31 -7.27
C HIS A 132 -24.46 6.31 -8.77
N LEU A 133 -24.47 5.13 -9.39
CA LEU A 133 -24.30 4.95 -10.82
C LEU A 133 -24.97 3.66 -11.29
N ARG A 134 -25.73 3.72 -12.39
CA ARG A 134 -26.26 2.53 -13.08
C ARG A 134 -25.59 2.42 -14.44
N ARG A 135 -24.78 1.38 -14.65
CA ARG A 135 -24.06 1.16 -15.92
C ARG A 135 -23.65 -0.30 -16.04
N ARG A 136 -23.11 -0.68 -17.20
CA ARG A 136 -22.45 -1.96 -17.37
C ARG A 136 -21.05 -1.93 -16.75
N PHE A 137 -20.79 -2.83 -15.81
CA PHE A 137 -19.48 -3.05 -15.17
C PHE A 137 -19.09 -4.52 -15.31
N PRO A 138 -17.79 -4.85 -15.35
CA PRO A 138 -17.35 -6.21 -15.12
C PRO A 138 -17.79 -6.63 -13.71
N TYR A 139 -18.58 -7.70 -13.65
CA TYR A 139 -19.15 -8.24 -12.42
C TYR A 139 -19.18 -9.76 -12.47
N THR A 140 -18.99 -10.39 -11.32
CA THR A 140 -19.19 -11.82 -11.09
C THR A 140 -19.71 -12.08 -9.69
N HIS A 141 -20.31 -13.26 -9.49
CA HIS A 141 -20.71 -13.75 -8.18
C HIS A 141 -19.82 -14.95 -7.80
N LEU A 142 -19.28 -14.93 -6.59
CA LEU A 142 -18.39 -15.95 -6.05
C LEU A 142 -19.20 -16.85 -5.12
N ASP A 143 -19.85 -17.87 -5.68
CA ASP A 143 -20.75 -18.75 -4.93
C ASP A 143 -20.08 -19.38 -3.69
N ALA A 144 -18.79 -19.77 -3.82
CA ALA A 144 -18.02 -20.36 -2.73
C ALA A 144 -17.77 -19.40 -1.55
N LEU A 145 -17.90 -18.09 -1.76
CA LEU A 145 -17.67 -17.05 -0.76
C LEU A 145 -18.94 -16.28 -0.40
N HIS A 146 -20.08 -16.58 -1.03
CA HIS A 146 -21.33 -15.84 -0.87
C HIS A 146 -21.11 -14.33 -1.02
N ALA A 147 -20.46 -13.93 -2.11
CA ALA A 147 -20.07 -12.55 -2.36
C ALA A 147 -20.12 -12.16 -3.83
N GLY A 148 -20.59 -10.95 -4.11
CA GLY A 148 -20.44 -10.31 -5.42
C GLY A 148 -19.08 -9.61 -5.56
N ALA A 149 -18.49 -9.64 -6.74
CA ALA A 149 -17.30 -8.88 -7.09
C ALA A 149 -17.60 -7.94 -8.26
N VAL A 150 -17.30 -6.65 -8.11
CA VAL A 150 -17.42 -5.64 -9.17
C VAL A 150 -16.08 -4.99 -9.41
N GLU A 151 -15.70 -4.86 -10.67
CA GLU A 151 -14.53 -4.09 -11.10
C GLU A 151 -14.96 -2.69 -11.53
N ILE A 152 -14.32 -1.67 -10.95
CA ILE A 152 -14.58 -0.26 -11.23
C ILE A 152 -13.33 0.32 -11.89
N PRO A 153 -13.29 0.44 -13.23
CA PRO A 153 -12.10 0.88 -13.94
C PRO A 153 -11.81 2.37 -13.71
N TYR A 154 -10.52 2.70 -13.59
CA TYR A 154 -10.01 4.05 -13.74
C TYR A 154 -9.82 4.37 -15.23
N SER A 155 -9.76 5.66 -15.56
CA SER A 155 -9.45 6.12 -16.91
C SER A 155 -8.03 5.68 -17.30
N GLY A 156 -7.83 5.31 -18.58
CA GLY A 156 -6.55 4.83 -19.10
C GLY A 156 -6.39 3.31 -19.12
N ASP A 157 -7.45 2.57 -18.76
CA ASP A 157 -7.64 1.11 -18.97
C ASP A 157 -6.58 0.18 -18.36
N ARG A 158 -5.71 0.71 -17.48
CA ARG A 158 -4.66 -0.07 -16.79
C ARG A 158 -4.96 -0.40 -15.33
N PHE A 159 -5.78 0.40 -14.68
CA PHE A 159 -6.05 0.26 -13.26
C PHE A 159 -7.55 0.17 -13.02
N SER A 160 -7.93 -0.62 -12.03
CA SER A 160 -9.30 -0.72 -11.54
C SER A 160 -9.32 -0.93 -10.04
N MET A 161 -10.46 -0.61 -9.42
CA MET A 161 -10.77 -1.01 -8.05
C MET A 161 -11.71 -2.20 -8.12
N VAL A 162 -11.31 -3.31 -7.51
CA VAL A 162 -12.19 -4.48 -7.35
C VAL A 162 -12.81 -4.41 -5.95
N VAL A 163 -14.13 -4.41 -5.88
CA VAL A 163 -14.89 -4.42 -4.62
C VAL A 163 -15.57 -5.77 -4.48
N LEU A 164 -15.25 -6.49 -3.41
CA LEU A 164 -15.93 -7.71 -3.00
C LEU A 164 -16.94 -7.35 -1.90
N LEU A 165 -18.20 -7.72 -2.11
CA LEU A 165 -19.30 -7.43 -1.20
C LEU A 165 -19.99 -8.75 -0.80
N PRO A 166 -19.92 -9.17 0.47
CA PRO A 166 -20.66 -10.33 0.95
C PRO A 166 -22.18 -10.14 0.79
N ASP A 167 -22.90 -11.22 0.54
CA ASP A 167 -24.37 -11.23 0.43
C ASP A 167 -25.04 -10.88 1.76
N SER A 168 -24.41 -11.32 2.87
CA SER A 168 -24.85 -11.04 4.23
C SER A 168 -24.14 -9.82 4.81
N PRO A 169 -24.86 -8.91 5.52
CA PRO A 169 -24.24 -7.78 6.22
C PRO A 169 -23.12 -8.17 7.18
N THR A 170 -23.19 -9.35 7.79
CA THR A 170 -22.20 -9.87 8.74
C THR A 170 -21.20 -10.84 8.10
N GLY A 171 -21.24 -11.01 6.78
CA GLY A 171 -20.43 -11.99 6.04
C GLY A 171 -18.95 -11.64 5.87
N LEU A 172 -18.51 -10.44 6.28
CA LEU A 172 -17.14 -9.95 6.04
C LEU A 172 -16.06 -10.86 6.65
N ALA A 173 -16.29 -11.44 7.83
CA ALA A 173 -15.32 -12.33 8.47
C ALA A 173 -15.11 -13.62 7.63
N ALA A 174 -16.19 -14.26 7.19
CA ALA A 174 -16.13 -15.45 6.36
C ALA A 174 -15.49 -15.15 4.99
N LEU A 175 -15.82 -14.00 4.38
CA LEU A 175 -15.20 -13.55 3.13
C LEU A 175 -13.68 -13.38 3.30
N ARG A 176 -13.23 -12.73 4.39
CA ARG A 176 -11.81 -12.53 4.68
C ARG A 176 -11.08 -13.86 4.87
N ASP A 177 -11.67 -14.77 5.64
CA ASP A 177 -11.02 -16.04 5.99
C ASP A 177 -11.00 -17.02 4.79
N GLY A 178 -11.94 -16.88 3.85
CA GLY A 178 -11.97 -17.63 2.59
C GLY A 178 -11.16 -17.01 1.44
N LEU A 179 -10.63 -15.79 1.61
CA LEU A 179 -9.88 -15.10 0.57
C LEU A 179 -8.52 -15.80 0.33
N SER A 180 -8.23 -16.12 -0.93
CA SER A 180 -6.98 -16.77 -1.33
C SER A 180 -6.55 -16.28 -2.71
N LEU A 181 -5.31 -16.61 -3.12
CA LEU A 181 -4.83 -16.26 -4.46
C LEU A 181 -5.71 -16.90 -5.56
N ALA A 182 -6.11 -18.15 -5.39
CA ALA A 182 -7.01 -18.84 -6.32
C ALA A 182 -8.36 -18.14 -6.45
N VAL A 183 -8.90 -17.60 -5.36
CA VAL A 183 -10.14 -16.80 -5.40
C VAL A 183 -9.93 -15.52 -6.22
N LEU A 184 -8.80 -14.83 -6.06
CA LEU A 184 -8.51 -13.60 -6.79
C LEU A 184 -8.35 -13.87 -8.31
N GLU A 185 -7.70 -14.97 -8.68
CA GLU A 185 -7.61 -15.45 -10.07
C GLU A 185 -8.98 -15.84 -10.63
N ASP A 186 -9.84 -16.42 -9.80
CA ASP A 186 -11.24 -16.72 -10.13
C ASP A 186 -12.06 -15.45 -10.40
N VAL A 187 -11.81 -14.35 -9.67
CA VAL A 187 -12.47 -13.07 -9.97
C VAL A 187 -12.10 -12.64 -11.38
N ASP A 188 -10.81 -12.50 -11.67
CA ASP A 188 -10.31 -11.99 -12.96
C ASP A 188 -10.87 -12.80 -14.14
N SER A 189 -10.87 -14.13 -14.04
CA SER A 189 -11.34 -15.01 -15.10
C SER A 189 -12.86 -15.06 -15.30
N LYS A 190 -13.66 -14.74 -14.26
CA LYS A 190 -15.14 -14.85 -14.29
C LYS A 190 -15.84 -13.51 -14.51
N LEU A 191 -15.13 -12.39 -14.46
CA LEU A 191 -15.70 -11.07 -14.68
C LEU A 191 -16.35 -10.98 -16.08
N SER A 192 -17.58 -10.49 -16.10
CA SER A 192 -18.33 -10.27 -17.34
C SER A 192 -19.13 -8.98 -17.25
N PHE A 193 -19.28 -8.25 -18.37
CA PHE A 193 -20.02 -6.99 -18.36
C PHE A 193 -21.50 -7.20 -18.12
N ARG A 194 -21.99 -6.81 -16.94
CA ARG A 194 -23.40 -6.85 -16.55
C ARG A 194 -23.89 -5.47 -16.18
N GLU A 195 -25.19 -5.22 -16.34
CA GLU A 195 -25.79 -4.00 -15.81
C GLU A 195 -25.80 -4.08 -14.28
N VAL A 196 -25.14 -3.12 -13.64
CA VAL A 196 -24.98 -3.05 -12.18
C VAL A 196 -25.49 -1.69 -11.71
N VAL A 197 -26.26 -1.70 -10.63
CA VAL A 197 -26.62 -0.51 -9.86
C VAL A 197 -25.60 -0.36 -8.74
N LEU A 198 -24.55 0.41 -8.98
CA LEU A 198 -23.46 0.62 -8.04
C LEU A 198 -23.82 1.73 -7.05
N ARG A 199 -23.72 1.41 -5.76
CA ARG A 199 -23.84 2.35 -4.64
C ARG A 199 -22.58 2.24 -3.79
N LEU A 200 -21.69 3.23 -3.90
CA LEU A 200 -20.39 3.21 -3.24
C LEU A 200 -20.31 4.36 -2.23
N PRO A 201 -20.17 4.09 -0.92
CA PRO A 201 -19.96 5.13 0.07
C PRO A 201 -18.70 5.96 -0.26
N LYS A 202 -18.74 7.27 -0.04
CA LYS A 202 -17.51 8.06 0.04
C LYS A 202 -16.83 7.75 1.37
N PHE A 203 -15.57 7.37 1.33
CA PHE A 203 -14.75 7.14 2.50
C PHE A 203 -13.39 7.82 2.32
N ASP A 204 -12.76 8.09 3.45
CA ASP A 204 -11.36 8.51 3.56
C ASP A 204 -10.79 7.69 4.71
N MET A 205 -9.64 7.06 4.48
CA MET A 205 -8.99 6.22 5.47
C MET A 205 -7.53 6.62 5.60
N SER A 206 -7.06 6.64 6.85
CA SER A 206 -5.64 6.79 7.18
C SER A 206 -5.26 5.73 8.20
N LEU A 207 -4.27 4.92 7.86
CA LEU A 207 -3.88 3.72 8.58
C LEU A 207 -2.40 3.77 8.90
N ARG A 208 -2.04 3.28 10.10
CA ARG A 208 -0.66 3.08 10.54
C ARG A 208 -0.57 1.71 11.22
N TYR A 209 0.38 0.89 10.78
CA TYR A 209 0.64 -0.44 11.32
C TYR A 209 2.10 -0.58 11.73
N SER A 210 2.34 -1.26 12.85
CA SER A 210 3.61 -1.93 13.09
C SER A 210 3.53 -3.32 12.47
N LEU A 211 4.44 -3.62 11.55
CA LEU A 211 4.45 -4.85 10.78
C LEU A 211 5.22 -5.98 11.47
N VAL A 212 6.07 -5.68 12.46
CA VAL A 212 6.90 -6.68 13.15
C VAL A 212 6.08 -7.86 13.67
N PRO A 213 4.93 -7.66 14.37
CA PRO A 213 4.13 -8.79 14.85
C PRO A 213 3.58 -9.66 13.71
N ALA A 214 3.10 -9.04 12.63
CA ALA A 214 2.57 -9.74 11.47
C ALA A 214 3.67 -10.53 10.73
N MET A 215 4.85 -9.92 10.53
CA MET A 215 6.00 -10.56 9.90
C MET A 215 6.48 -11.79 10.69
N ARG A 216 6.51 -11.70 12.03
CA ARG A 216 6.83 -12.85 12.89
C ARG A 216 5.80 -13.97 12.80
N ALA A 217 4.51 -13.61 12.77
CA ALA A 217 3.42 -14.57 12.59
C ALA A 217 3.50 -15.29 11.23
N LEU A 218 4.02 -14.61 10.20
CA LEU A 218 4.31 -15.19 8.88
C LEU A 218 5.63 -15.99 8.82
N GLY A 219 6.35 -16.12 9.93
CA GLY A 219 7.57 -16.93 10.05
C GLY A 219 8.89 -16.17 9.94
N LEU A 220 8.88 -14.85 9.67
CA LEU A 220 10.10 -14.04 9.65
C LEU A 220 10.54 -13.72 11.08
N ASN A 221 11.30 -14.62 11.71
CA ASN A 221 11.75 -14.41 13.09
C ASN A 221 13.22 -14.00 13.18
N VAL A 222 14.08 -14.63 12.38
CA VAL A 222 15.55 -14.48 12.45
C VAL A 222 16.01 -13.04 12.15
N VAL A 223 15.29 -12.32 11.28
CA VAL A 223 15.64 -10.97 10.83
C VAL A 223 15.54 -9.88 11.90
N PHE A 224 14.87 -10.17 13.03
CA PHE A 224 14.59 -9.21 14.10
C PHE A 224 15.54 -9.30 15.31
N GLY A 225 16.70 -9.94 15.17
CA GLY A 225 17.67 -10.08 16.26
C GLY A 225 19.04 -10.55 15.82
N GLY A 226 19.89 -10.95 16.77
CA GLY A 226 21.31 -11.29 16.53
C GLY A 226 21.58 -12.52 15.65
N GLY A 227 20.55 -13.25 15.21
CA GLY A 227 20.69 -14.30 14.19
C GLY A 227 20.54 -13.79 12.75
N ALA A 228 20.18 -12.51 12.56
CA ALA A 228 19.97 -11.93 11.25
C ALA A 228 21.26 -11.94 10.42
N ASN A 229 21.15 -12.42 9.18
CA ASN A 229 22.24 -12.38 8.21
C ASN A 229 21.93 -11.36 7.12
N PHE A 230 22.44 -10.15 7.30
CA PHE A 230 22.39 -9.06 6.33
C PHE A 230 23.80 -8.69 5.81
N SER A 231 24.71 -9.68 5.74
CA SER A 231 26.08 -9.48 5.26
C SER A 231 26.17 -8.92 3.84
N ALA A 232 25.16 -9.16 3.00
CA ALA A 232 25.06 -8.55 1.68
C ALA A 232 24.79 -7.04 1.70
N ILE A 233 24.32 -6.48 2.83
CA ILE A 233 24.12 -5.04 3.01
C ILE A 233 25.40 -4.41 3.59
N SER A 234 25.99 -5.05 4.61
CA SER A 234 27.25 -4.62 5.21
C SER A 234 28.05 -5.83 5.67
N GLU A 235 29.29 -5.93 5.20
CA GLU A 235 30.20 -7.01 5.58
C GLU A 235 30.86 -6.76 6.94
N SER A 236 31.07 -5.50 7.29
CA SER A 236 31.81 -5.08 8.49
C SER A 236 30.93 -4.91 9.72
N THR A 237 29.62 -4.71 9.54
CA THR A 237 28.70 -4.42 10.65
C THR A 237 27.51 -5.37 10.61
N GLN A 238 27.30 -6.12 11.70
CA GLN A 238 26.11 -6.94 11.87
C GLN A 238 24.90 -6.05 12.15
N ILE A 239 23.83 -6.21 11.37
CA ILE A 239 22.59 -5.46 11.49
C ILE A 239 21.39 -6.39 11.64
N TYR A 240 20.28 -5.87 12.13
CA TYR A 240 18.99 -6.55 12.18
C TYR A 240 17.85 -5.52 12.04
N ILE A 241 16.65 -5.98 11.74
CA ILE A 241 15.47 -5.12 11.66
C ILE A 241 14.99 -4.86 13.09
N SER A 242 15.03 -3.61 13.55
CA SER A 242 14.51 -3.21 14.86
C SER A 242 13.00 -2.92 14.80
N ASP A 243 12.54 -2.32 13.71
CA ASP A 243 11.14 -1.97 13.49
C ASP A 243 10.77 -2.01 12.00
N ALA A 244 9.48 -2.13 11.72
CA ALA A 244 8.89 -2.06 10.39
C ALA A 244 7.52 -1.40 10.49
N VAL A 245 7.36 -0.23 9.87
CA VAL A 245 6.12 0.57 9.94
C VAL A 245 5.54 0.74 8.54
N HIS A 246 4.22 0.57 8.44
CA HIS A 246 3.48 0.88 7.22
C HIS A 246 2.44 1.95 7.49
N LYS A 247 2.37 2.96 6.62
CA LYS A 247 1.31 3.97 6.61
C LYS A 247 0.64 3.99 5.24
N ALA A 248 -0.68 4.04 5.23
CA ALA A 248 -1.47 4.13 4.01
C ALA A 248 -2.58 5.16 4.19
N SER A 249 -2.90 5.88 3.11
CA SER A 249 -4.08 6.74 3.04
C SER A 249 -4.77 6.54 1.69
N VAL A 250 -6.10 6.37 1.73
CA VAL A 250 -6.96 6.14 0.55
C VAL A 250 -8.13 7.10 0.63
#